data_AF-A0A957F4G3-F1
#
_entry.id   AF-A0A957F4G3-F1
#
_cell.length_a   1.000
_cell.length_b   1.000
_cell.length_c   1.000
_cell.angle_alpha   90.00
_cell.angle_beta   90.00
_cell.angle_gamma   90.00
#
_symmetry.space_group_name_H-M   'P 1'
#
loop_
_entity.id
_entity.type
_entity.pdbx_description
1 polymer ?
#
loop_
_entity_poly.entity_id
_entity_poly.type
_entity_poly.pdbx_seq_one_letter_code
_entity_poly.pdbx_strand_id
1 'polypeptide(L)'
;MKRYLLFTCLILALLALVACAPGAGSEPGVASSGETPLPATATPTPTSAPGETVVAVPTAAPIEMTTPTATPIAAAVDPTPVPPPALPREAVDNLTAVSAQAIAYLQEGTLFIRALPDGQPVVVESCPEGSTCIQRYFKWSPDGSQLLFFSYTRSDDGAVAALKVADRQGAVQLVSDDVRDFQPGAWSPDGRAIAFMSATDTYTEGSETQPGGRQIDVWTAAVDEAGVVGAPQAAGSWLQVGDGCGGGGRSASEVLYENEGGTSYGYLMGVLEWSAADVLLFTRDCTNIGIGRYDLAAQTALPDFAQPLRNLVLNNARDRWYAVTGYSWTTDPGNNELVTGTPDAVEVTVIPTSAPVELVFVGPVSGALYYTERTPLGRDEVLDRGMYFAYFQSALWRLQPDGSGEAVLWGDADDHAYAQVTETAVGDVLMVVVENEAALFAAAQDASLDDAALQAFMPQRRIVLLPAAGGEPQVVLSNAGQPALAR
;
A
#
# COMPACT_ATOMS: atom_id res chain seq x y z
N MET A 1 -65.44 11.16 -7.50
CA MET A 1 -66.34 12.17 -8.11
C MET A 1 -65.94 12.40 -9.56
N LYS A 2 -66.75 11.86 -10.48
CA LYS A 2 -67.12 12.32 -11.85
C LYS A 2 -66.13 13.21 -12.64
N ARG A 3 -65.90 13.08 -13.95
CA ARG A 3 -66.23 12.21 -15.13
C ARG A 3 -65.53 12.98 -16.27
N TYR A 4 -64.79 12.40 -17.21
CA TYR A 4 -65.34 11.78 -18.42
C TYR A 4 -64.28 10.93 -19.16
N LEU A 5 -64.75 9.79 -19.65
CA LEU A 5 -64.13 8.80 -20.52
C LEU A 5 -64.40 9.11 -22.01
N LEU A 6 -63.63 8.43 -22.87
CA LEU A 6 -64.00 7.77 -24.14
C LEU A 6 -63.96 8.54 -25.48
N PHE A 7 -63.04 8.10 -26.36
CA PHE A 7 -63.41 7.54 -27.67
C PHE A 7 -62.37 6.48 -28.11
N THR A 8 -62.86 5.34 -28.59
CA THR A 8 -62.11 4.11 -28.95
C THR A 8 -62.50 3.68 -30.38
N CYS A 9 -61.64 2.83 -30.98
CA CYS A 9 -61.85 1.93 -32.14
C CYS A 9 -61.67 2.53 -33.54
N LEU A 10 -61.04 1.87 -34.55
CA LEU A 10 -60.85 0.44 -34.87
C LEU A 10 -59.77 0.32 -36.00
N ILE A 11 -58.85 -0.67 -36.05
CA ILE A 11 -58.76 -1.85 -36.98
C ILE A 11 -57.31 -2.43 -36.78
N LEU A 12 -57.01 -3.59 -36.13
CA LEU A 12 -57.00 -5.03 -36.54
C LEU A 12 -56.34 -5.33 -37.91
N ALA A 13 -55.49 -6.31 -38.22
CA ALA A 13 -54.85 -7.51 -37.64
C ALA A 13 -53.80 -8.00 -38.70
N LEU A 14 -52.71 -8.76 -38.45
CA LEU A 14 -52.55 -10.24 -38.33
C LEU A 14 -51.01 -10.52 -38.38
N LEU A 15 -50.41 -11.33 -37.46
CA LEU A 15 -49.90 -12.73 -37.62
C LEU A 15 -48.87 -12.94 -38.76
N ALA A 16 -47.79 -13.75 -38.70
CA ALA A 16 -47.12 -14.59 -37.70
C ALA A 16 -45.83 -15.20 -38.34
N LEU A 17 -44.86 -15.59 -37.49
CA LEU A 17 -43.95 -16.75 -37.55
C LEU A 17 -43.62 -17.43 -38.91
N VAL A 18 -42.32 -17.60 -39.22
CA VAL A 18 -41.74 -18.88 -39.69
C VAL A 18 -40.29 -19.03 -39.18
N ALA A 19 -40.00 -20.22 -38.64
CA ALA A 19 -38.69 -20.70 -38.20
C ALA A 19 -38.09 -21.72 -39.21
N CYS A 20 -36.81 -22.04 -38.99
CA CYS A 20 -36.04 -23.22 -39.40
C CYS A 20 -35.33 -23.28 -40.78
N ALA A 21 -34.05 -23.66 -40.68
CA ALA A 21 -33.03 -24.02 -41.68
C ALA A 21 -33.33 -25.38 -42.40
N PRO A 22 -32.50 -26.02 -43.29
CA PRO A 22 -31.05 -26.33 -43.14
C PRO A 22 -30.18 -26.55 -44.44
N GLY A 23 -28.90 -26.93 -44.26
CA GLY A 23 -28.08 -27.76 -45.19
C GLY A 23 -26.78 -27.10 -45.72
N ALA A 24 -25.59 -27.41 -45.18
CA ALA A 24 -24.65 -28.49 -45.59
C ALA A 24 -24.00 -28.28 -46.98
N GLY A 25 -22.69 -28.38 -47.25
CA GLY A 25 -21.47 -28.72 -46.52
C GLY A 25 -20.33 -28.86 -47.56
N SER A 26 -19.05 -28.81 -47.14
CA SER A 26 -17.90 -29.61 -47.65
C SER A 26 -16.54 -28.98 -47.28
N GLU A 27 -15.72 -29.74 -46.56
CA GLU A 27 -14.25 -29.68 -46.65
C GLU A 27 -13.79 -30.42 -47.94
N PRO A 28 -12.53 -30.29 -48.38
CA PRO A 28 -11.48 -31.18 -47.85
C PRO A 28 -10.06 -30.57 -47.76
N GLY A 29 -9.18 -31.21 -46.97
CA GLY A 29 -7.85 -31.58 -47.47
C GLY A 29 -6.62 -31.07 -46.73
N VAL A 30 -6.04 -31.96 -45.92
CA VAL A 30 -4.67 -31.96 -45.35
C VAL A 30 -3.59 -31.97 -46.44
N ALA A 31 -2.48 -31.24 -46.25
CA ALA A 31 -1.15 -31.65 -46.71
C ALA A 31 -0.01 -30.92 -45.99
N SER A 32 0.89 -31.71 -45.42
CA SER A 32 2.23 -31.35 -44.93
C SER A 32 3.20 -31.02 -46.08
N SER A 33 4.13 -30.09 -45.85
CA SER A 33 5.52 -30.08 -46.36
C SER A 33 6.12 -28.72 -45.99
N GLY A 34 7.39 -28.52 -45.68
CA GLY A 34 8.55 -29.39 -45.63
C GLY A 34 9.70 -28.49 -45.18
N GLU A 35 10.53 -28.99 -44.28
CA GLU A 35 11.81 -28.37 -43.95
C GLU A 35 12.69 -28.29 -45.19
N THR A 36 13.51 -27.24 -45.29
CA THR A 36 14.78 -27.32 -46.03
C THR A 36 15.84 -26.47 -45.31
N PRO A 37 17.08 -26.98 -45.14
CA PRO A 37 18.04 -26.52 -44.13
C PRO A 37 19.19 -25.68 -44.71
N LEU A 38 19.96 -24.98 -43.85
CA LEU A 38 21.36 -24.55 -44.07
C LEU A 38 21.95 -24.02 -42.74
N PRO A 39 23.28 -24.01 -42.52
CA PRO A 39 24.25 -25.11 -42.56
C PRO A 39 24.96 -25.32 -41.20
N ALA A 40 25.62 -26.48 -41.07
CA ALA A 40 26.38 -26.88 -39.89
C ALA A 40 27.60 -25.98 -39.62
N THR A 41 27.71 -25.45 -38.40
CA THR A 41 28.95 -24.89 -37.84
C THR A 41 29.62 -25.90 -36.92
N ALA A 42 30.93 -26.03 -37.13
CA ALA A 42 31.79 -27.07 -36.61
C ALA A 42 31.95 -27.06 -35.08
N THR A 43 31.98 -28.25 -34.51
CA THR A 43 32.40 -28.55 -33.14
C THR A 43 33.91 -28.34 -33.00
N PRO A 44 34.41 -27.54 -32.03
CA PRO A 44 35.83 -27.53 -31.71
C PRO A 44 36.19 -28.67 -30.75
N THR A 45 37.28 -29.35 -31.08
CA THR A 45 37.99 -30.39 -30.33
C THR A 45 38.55 -29.85 -29.00
N PRO A 46 38.59 -30.63 -27.91
CA PRO A 46 39.12 -30.16 -26.63
C PRO A 46 40.65 -30.03 -26.68
N THR A 47 41.16 -28.84 -26.36
CA THR A 47 42.58 -28.58 -26.14
C THR A 47 42.86 -28.55 -24.65
N SER A 48 43.79 -29.40 -24.20
CA SER A 48 44.31 -29.49 -22.84
C SER A 48 45.32 -28.37 -22.52
N ALA A 49 45.24 -27.78 -21.33
CA ALA A 49 46.35 -27.13 -20.61
C ALA A 49 45.99 -26.96 -19.11
N PRO A 50 46.92 -26.60 -18.21
CA PRO A 50 47.51 -27.52 -17.25
C PRO A 50 47.12 -27.24 -15.79
N GLY A 51 47.42 -28.19 -14.91
CA GLY A 51 47.10 -28.14 -13.49
C GLY A 51 47.78 -26.99 -12.74
N GLU A 52 47.07 -26.51 -11.72
CA GLU A 52 47.61 -25.61 -10.71
C GLU A 52 47.42 -26.20 -9.31
N THR A 53 48.48 -26.03 -8.54
CA THR A 53 48.85 -26.74 -7.32
C THR A 53 48.10 -26.18 -6.12
N VAL A 54 47.39 -27.01 -5.37
CA VAL A 54 46.79 -26.62 -4.08
C VAL A 54 47.89 -26.58 -3.02
N VAL A 55 48.20 -25.38 -2.52
CA VAL A 55 49.07 -25.19 -1.35
C VAL A 55 48.23 -25.29 -0.09
N ALA A 56 48.57 -26.25 0.78
CA ALA A 56 47.91 -26.47 2.06
C ALA A 56 48.26 -25.36 3.07
N VAL A 57 47.24 -24.83 3.75
CA VAL A 57 47.38 -23.93 4.91
C VAL A 57 47.44 -24.77 6.19
N PRO A 58 48.39 -24.54 7.12
CA PRO A 58 48.54 -25.37 8.31
C PRO A 58 47.44 -25.12 9.34
N THR A 59 46.88 -26.22 9.84
CA THR A 59 45.88 -26.30 10.93
C THR A 59 46.52 -25.89 12.27
N ALA A 60 45.93 -24.91 12.96
CA ALA A 60 46.29 -24.57 14.34
C ALA A 60 45.64 -25.57 15.33
N ALA A 61 46.41 -26.02 16.31
CA ALA A 61 46.02 -26.99 17.33
C ALA A 61 44.99 -26.41 18.34
N PRO A 62 44.11 -27.26 18.93
CA PRO A 62 43.09 -26.80 19.87
C PRO A 62 43.70 -26.47 21.25
N ILE A 63 43.20 -25.40 21.87
CA ILE A 63 43.54 -24.99 23.23
C ILE A 63 42.58 -25.69 24.20
N GLU A 64 43.11 -26.42 25.18
CA GLU A 64 42.34 -27.05 26.26
C GLU A 64 41.73 -25.99 27.20
N MET A 65 40.40 -26.00 27.35
CA MET A 65 39.72 -25.26 28.41
C MET A 65 39.48 -26.18 29.60
N THR A 66 40.15 -25.89 30.73
CA THR A 66 39.91 -26.55 32.01
C THR A 66 38.54 -26.17 32.58
N THR A 67 37.69 -27.16 32.87
CA THR A 67 36.39 -26.99 33.53
C THR A 67 36.57 -26.82 35.05
N PRO A 68 36.02 -25.79 35.70
CA PRO A 68 35.96 -25.76 37.16
C PRO A 68 34.77 -26.57 37.69
N THR A 69 35.06 -27.47 38.63
CA THR A 69 34.10 -28.28 39.39
C THR A 69 33.16 -27.41 40.23
N ALA A 70 31.85 -27.56 40.04
CA ALA A 70 30.84 -26.88 40.84
C ALA A 70 30.70 -27.51 42.23
N THR A 71 30.69 -26.67 43.27
CA THR A 71 30.23 -27.01 44.62
C THR A 71 28.77 -26.55 44.75
N PRO A 72 27.83 -27.34 45.29
CA PRO A 72 26.43 -26.94 45.35
C PRO A 72 26.22 -25.91 46.47
N ILE A 73 25.75 -24.71 46.10
CA ILE A 73 25.27 -23.69 47.03
C ILE A 73 23.74 -23.67 46.97
N ALA A 74 23.13 -23.62 48.16
CA ALA A 74 21.70 -23.70 48.40
C ALA A 74 20.87 -22.70 47.58
N ALA A 75 19.65 -23.12 47.22
CA ALA A 75 18.68 -22.35 46.44
C ALA A 75 18.41 -20.97 47.05
N ALA A 76 18.89 -19.93 46.36
CA ALA A 76 18.42 -18.57 46.55
C ALA A 76 17.15 -18.38 45.72
N VAL A 77 16.13 -17.80 46.34
CA VAL A 77 14.90 -17.35 45.69
C VAL A 77 15.28 -16.29 44.67
N ASP A 78 14.98 -16.54 43.40
CA ASP A 78 15.22 -15.60 42.30
C ASP A 78 14.43 -14.30 42.56
N PRO A 79 15.04 -13.10 42.51
CA PRO A 79 14.26 -11.88 42.40
C PRO A 79 13.56 -11.93 41.04
N THR A 80 12.24 -11.82 41.05
CA THR A 80 11.43 -11.58 39.85
C THR A 80 12.13 -10.51 38.99
N PRO A 81 12.35 -10.76 37.69
CA PRO A 81 12.98 -9.77 36.83
C PRO A 81 12.12 -8.50 36.89
N VAL A 82 12.72 -7.41 37.37
CA VAL A 82 12.11 -6.09 37.26
C VAL A 82 12.05 -5.81 35.76
N PRO A 83 10.85 -5.62 35.17
CA PRO A 83 10.76 -5.27 33.76
C PRO A 83 11.58 -4.00 33.53
N PRO A 84 12.27 -3.85 32.38
CA PRO A 84 12.91 -2.59 32.03
C PRO A 84 11.87 -1.47 32.17
N PRO A 85 12.28 -0.24 32.57
CA PRO A 85 11.33 0.85 32.73
C PRO A 85 10.54 0.97 31.42
N ALA A 86 9.22 0.79 31.52
CA ALA A 86 8.34 1.07 30.42
C ALA A 86 8.66 2.50 29.97
N LEU A 87 8.90 2.66 28.66
CA LEU A 87 8.97 3.98 28.05
C LEU A 87 7.76 4.79 28.54
N PRO A 88 7.92 6.06 28.92
CA PRO A 88 6.80 6.90 29.28
C PRO A 88 5.70 6.77 28.23
N ARG A 89 4.49 6.53 28.71
CA ARG A 89 3.28 6.27 27.92
C ARG A 89 2.83 7.58 27.26
N GLU A 90 3.64 8.09 26.33
CA GLU A 90 3.37 9.31 25.58
C GLU A 90 2.59 8.95 24.30
N ALA A 91 1.56 9.72 23.96
CA ALA A 91 0.49 9.27 23.07
C ALA A 91 0.85 9.46 21.58
N VAL A 92 1.24 8.38 20.91
CA VAL A 92 1.69 8.39 19.51
C VAL A 92 0.53 8.33 18.47
N ASP A 93 -0.13 9.44 18.15
CA ASP A 93 -1.28 9.54 17.22
C ASP A 93 -1.24 8.65 15.94
N ASN A 94 -0.23 8.62 15.07
CA ASN A 94 -0.18 7.82 13.81
C ASN A 94 1.22 7.46 13.29
N LEU A 95 1.77 6.25 13.46
CA LEU A 95 2.90 5.82 12.60
C LEU A 95 2.45 5.75 11.14
N THR A 96 3.25 6.25 10.21
CA THR A 96 2.75 6.46 8.85
C THR A 96 3.68 6.11 7.71
N ALA A 97 5.00 6.00 7.94
CA ALA A 97 5.92 5.43 6.94
C ALA A 97 7.17 4.82 7.57
N VAL A 98 7.63 3.71 7.01
CA VAL A 98 8.87 3.02 7.41
C VAL A 98 9.83 2.95 6.22
N SER A 99 11.10 3.25 6.49
CA SER A 99 12.22 2.93 5.60
C SER A 99 13.16 1.95 6.29
N ALA A 100 14.14 1.43 5.56
CA ALA A 100 15.18 0.58 6.13
C ALA A 100 16.01 1.25 7.25
N GLN A 101 16.00 2.59 7.34
CA GLN A 101 16.89 3.35 8.23
C GLN A 101 16.15 4.28 9.21
N ALA A 102 14.84 4.51 9.02
CA ALA A 102 14.05 5.42 9.84
C ALA A 102 12.56 5.12 9.77
N ILE A 103 11.85 5.45 10.83
CA ILE A 103 10.39 5.49 10.89
C ILE A 103 9.90 6.93 10.99
N ALA A 104 8.75 7.22 10.38
CA ALA A 104 8.03 8.47 10.52
C ALA A 104 6.66 8.20 11.15
N TYR A 105 6.31 9.01 12.15
CA TYR A 105 5.06 8.84 12.89
C TYR A 105 4.54 10.14 13.51
N LEU A 106 3.23 10.27 13.58
CA LEU A 106 2.50 11.25 14.36
C LEU A 106 2.38 10.80 15.82
N GLN A 107 2.50 11.76 16.72
CA GLN A 107 2.34 11.66 18.16
C GLN A 107 1.74 12.95 18.69
N GLU A 108 0.55 12.90 19.32
CA GLU A 108 -0.18 14.07 19.83
C GLU A 108 -0.23 15.23 18.80
N GLY A 109 -0.66 14.94 17.56
CA GLY A 109 -0.72 15.89 16.46
C GLY A 109 0.64 16.37 15.95
N THR A 110 1.74 15.74 16.37
CA THR A 110 3.10 16.11 15.97
C THR A 110 3.77 15.01 15.18
N LEU A 111 4.29 15.32 14.00
CA LEU A 111 5.11 14.43 13.19
C LEU A 111 6.52 14.33 13.73
N PHE A 112 6.99 13.10 13.87
CA PHE A 112 8.32 12.73 14.28
C PHE A 112 8.99 11.86 13.21
N ILE A 113 10.31 11.96 13.15
CA ILE A 113 11.18 10.98 12.49
C ILE A 113 12.09 10.37 13.55
N ARG A 114 12.25 9.05 13.51
CA ARG A 114 13.20 8.34 14.38
C ARG A 114 14.09 7.44 13.53
N ALA A 115 15.41 7.65 13.63
CA ALA A 115 16.38 6.75 13.01
C ALA A 115 16.35 5.37 13.69
N LEU A 116 16.43 4.30 12.91
CA LEU A 116 16.50 2.93 13.40
C LEU A 116 17.97 2.49 13.61
N PRO A 117 18.22 1.56 14.55
CA PRO A 117 17.25 0.95 15.46
C PRO A 117 16.94 1.80 16.71
N ASP A 118 17.90 2.63 17.14
CA ASP A 118 17.90 3.21 18.50
C ASP A 118 17.94 4.74 18.52
N GLY A 119 17.77 5.39 17.36
CA GLY A 119 17.79 6.84 17.24
C GLY A 119 16.75 7.50 18.15
N GLN A 120 17.05 8.70 18.61
CA GLN A 120 16.06 9.52 19.31
C GLN A 120 15.09 10.13 18.29
N PRO A 121 13.79 10.21 18.60
CA PRO A 121 12.83 10.92 17.77
C PRO A 121 13.18 12.41 17.63
N VAL A 122 13.05 12.94 16.42
CA VAL A 122 13.12 14.37 16.13
C VAL A 122 11.75 14.87 15.72
N VAL A 123 11.39 16.06 16.18
CA VAL A 123 10.15 16.75 15.77
C VAL A 123 10.33 17.28 14.35
N VAL A 124 9.38 16.99 13.48
CA VAL A 124 9.30 17.50 12.11
C VAL A 124 8.28 18.64 12.02
N GLU A 125 7.05 18.40 12.45
CA GLU A 125 5.97 19.40 12.39
C GLU A 125 4.93 19.13 13.47
N SER A 126 4.60 20.16 14.26
CA SER A 126 3.53 20.09 15.27
C SER A 126 2.26 20.78 14.80
N CYS A 127 1.12 20.21 15.16
CA CYS A 127 -0.18 20.88 15.02
C CYS A 127 -0.19 22.21 15.80
N PRO A 128 -0.48 23.36 15.16
CA PRO A 128 -0.60 24.61 15.88
C PRO A 128 -1.73 24.58 16.92
N GLU A 129 -1.52 25.22 18.06
CA GLU A 129 -2.54 25.31 19.11
C GLU A 129 -3.82 25.98 18.59
N GLY A 130 -4.98 25.45 18.95
CA GLY A 130 -6.29 25.95 18.49
C GLY A 130 -6.62 25.64 17.03
N SER A 131 -5.79 24.87 16.31
CA SER A 131 -6.03 24.43 14.94
C SER A 131 -6.41 22.94 14.89
N THR A 132 -7.10 22.54 13.83
CA THR A 132 -7.18 21.13 13.42
C THR A 132 -6.17 20.90 12.31
N CYS A 133 -5.42 19.81 12.36
CA CYS A 133 -4.48 19.48 11.30
C CYS A 133 -4.45 17.99 11.01
N ILE A 134 -4.02 17.65 9.79
CA ILE A 134 -3.75 16.29 9.35
C ILE A 134 -2.42 16.30 8.60
N GLN A 135 -1.55 15.35 8.93
CA GLN A 135 -0.40 15.02 8.10
C GLN A 135 -0.57 13.60 7.58
N ARG A 136 -0.42 13.44 6.26
CA ARG A 136 -0.69 12.19 5.54
C ARG A 136 0.27 12.04 4.35
N TYR A 137 0.17 10.93 3.63
CA TYR A 137 0.90 10.67 2.39
C TYR A 137 2.42 10.71 2.52
N PHE A 138 2.91 9.93 3.48
CA PHE A 138 4.31 9.85 3.80
C PHE A 138 5.04 8.96 2.80
N LYS A 139 6.01 9.53 2.06
CA LYS A 139 6.87 8.78 1.15
C LYS A 139 8.33 9.16 1.34
N TRP A 140 9.15 8.18 1.70
CA TRP A 140 10.59 8.33 1.71
C TRP A 140 11.14 8.51 0.29
N SER A 141 12.16 9.35 0.15
CA SER A 141 13.00 9.39 -1.04
C SER A 141 13.66 8.02 -1.27
N PRO A 142 14.11 7.69 -2.50
CA PRO A 142 14.70 6.38 -2.79
C PRO A 142 15.92 6.03 -1.91
N ASP A 143 16.69 7.02 -1.49
CA ASP A 143 17.82 6.88 -0.56
C ASP A 143 17.40 6.90 0.93
N GLY A 144 16.12 7.15 1.20
CA GLY A 144 15.52 7.27 2.53
C GLY A 144 15.98 8.50 3.31
N SER A 145 16.64 9.48 2.69
CA SER A 145 17.17 10.66 3.38
C SER A 145 16.10 11.72 3.66
N GLN A 146 15.05 11.79 2.85
CA GLN A 146 13.98 12.77 2.94
C GLN A 146 12.60 12.10 2.97
N LEU A 147 11.69 12.70 3.72
CA LEU A 147 10.30 12.29 3.84
C LEU A 147 9.41 13.34 3.14
N LEU A 148 8.73 12.96 2.07
CA LEU A 148 7.65 13.72 1.46
C LEU A 148 6.37 13.49 2.25
N PHE A 149 5.61 14.55 2.53
CA PHE A 149 4.34 14.45 3.23
C PHE A 149 3.40 15.60 2.88
N PHE A 150 2.11 15.33 2.96
CA PHE A 150 1.05 16.33 2.86
C PHE A 150 0.69 16.81 4.26
N SER A 151 0.51 18.13 4.39
CA SER A 151 0.04 18.77 5.60
C SER A 151 -1.19 19.62 5.29
N TYR A 152 -2.25 19.44 6.05
CA TYR A 152 -3.41 20.33 6.04
C TYR A 152 -3.66 20.83 7.45
N THR A 153 -3.84 22.15 7.58
CA THR A 153 -4.11 22.82 8.85
C THR A 153 -5.28 23.77 8.66
N ARG A 154 -6.25 23.72 9.56
CA ARG A 154 -7.40 24.61 9.61
C ARG A 154 -7.44 25.32 10.95
N SER A 155 -7.42 26.64 10.89
CA SER A 155 -7.53 27.54 12.04
C SER A 155 -8.61 28.59 11.79
N ASP A 156 -8.78 29.52 12.73
CA ASP A 156 -9.65 30.69 12.56
C ASP A 156 -9.21 31.59 11.39
N ASP A 157 -7.92 31.56 11.03
CA ASP A 157 -7.34 32.32 9.93
C ASP A 157 -7.55 31.65 8.56
N GLY A 158 -8.13 30.45 8.52
CA GLY A 158 -8.46 29.71 7.30
C GLY A 158 -7.87 28.30 7.27
N ALA A 159 -7.96 27.66 6.09
CA ALA A 159 -7.37 26.36 5.85
C ALA A 159 -6.18 26.47 4.90
N VAL A 160 -5.08 25.82 5.25
CA VAL A 160 -3.85 25.74 4.48
C VAL A 160 -3.56 24.28 4.18
N ALA A 161 -3.36 23.96 2.90
CA ALA A 161 -2.89 22.66 2.45
C ALA A 161 -1.50 22.85 1.82
N ALA A 162 -0.56 21.96 2.12
CA ALA A 162 0.80 22.06 1.63
C ALA A 162 1.42 20.67 1.42
N LEU A 163 2.22 20.55 0.36
CA LEU A 163 3.15 19.44 0.16
C LEU A 163 4.52 19.88 0.66
N LYS A 164 5.14 19.06 1.50
CA LYS A 164 6.39 19.38 2.19
C LYS A 164 7.35 18.21 2.15
N VAL A 165 8.64 18.49 2.27
CA VAL A 165 9.66 17.47 2.54
C VAL A 165 10.36 17.76 3.85
N ALA A 166 10.77 16.72 4.56
CA ALA A 166 11.59 16.81 5.77
C ALA A 166 12.85 15.94 5.65
N ASP A 167 13.99 16.45 6.09
CA ASP A 167 15.16 15.59 6.31
C ASP A 167 15.06 14.81 7.63
N ARG A 168 16.01 13.91 7.88
CA ARG A 168 16.05 13.11 9.13
C ARG A 168 16.39 13.91 10.38
N GLN A 169 16.78 15.17 10.24
CA GLN A 169 17.05 16.10 11.33
C GLN A 169 15.82 16.95 11.66
N GLY A 170 14.73 16.80 10.91
CA GLY A 170 13.48 17.53 11.08
C GLY A 170 13.43 18.86 10.33
N ALA A 171 14.39 19.18 9.47
CA ALA A 171 14.34 20.40 8.67
C ALA A 171 13.31 20.25 7.56
N VAL A 172 12.31 21.13 7.55
CA VAL A 172 11.17 21.10 6.62
C VAL A 172 11.35 22.12 5.49
N GLN A 173 11.06 21.70 4.27
CA GLN A 173 10.99 22.56 3.08
C GLN A 173 9.59 22.48 2.45
N LEU A 174 9.10 23.60 1.94
CA LEU A 174 7.86 23.67 1.19
C LEU A 174 8.10 23.21 -0.25
N VAL A 175 7.32 22.25 -0.73
CA VAL A 175 7.27 21.88 -2.15
C VAL A 175 6.24 22.74 -2.86
N SER A 176 5.01 22.79 -2.34
CA SER A 176 3.92 23.61 -2.88
C SER A 176 2.88 23.91 -1.79
N ASP A 177 2.30 25.11 -1.84
CA ASP A 177 1.14 25.54 -1.05
C ASP A 177 -0.16 25.61 -1.90
N ASP A 178 -0.08 25.34 -3.20
CA ASP A 178 -1.23 25.25 -4.11
C ASP A 178 -1.56 23.79 -4.43
N VAL A 179 -1.98 23.05 -3.40
CA VAL A 179 -2.32 21.63 -3.47
C VAL A 179 -3.83 21.41 -3.26
N ARG A 180 -4.62 22.01 -4.17
CA ARG A 180 -6.08 21.88 -4.17
C ARG A 180 -6.51 20.44 -4.47
N ASP A 181 -7.43 19.92 -3.65
CA ASP A 181 -8.00 18.57 -3.74
C ASP A 181 -6.94 17.53 -4.15
N PHE A 182 -5.96 17.36 -3.27
CA PHE A 182 -4.65 16.79 -3.58
C PHE A 182 -4.63 15.26 -3.72
N GLN A 183 -3.83 14.78 -4.68
CA GLN A 183 -3.39 13.39 -4.80
C GLN A 183 -1.91 13.28 -4.34
N PRO A 184 -1.43 12.13 -3.84
CA PRO A 184 -0.09 12.03 -3.25
C PRO A 184 1.02 12.45 -4.22
N GLY A 185 2.14 12.94 -3.67
CA GLY A 185 3.35 13.16 -4.45
C GLY A 185 4.22 11.89 -4.58
N ALA A 186 5.12 11.89 -5.55
CA ALA A 186 6.06 10.80 -5.79
C ALA A 186 7.47 11.33 -6.09
N TRP A 187 8.47 10.64 -5.56
CA TRP A 187 9.86 10.86 -5.94
C TRP A 187 10.17 10.25 -7.29
N SER A 188 10.97 10.94 -8.10
CA SER A 188 11.63 10.35 -9.26
C SER A 188 12.51 9.17 -8.82
N PRO A 189 12.76 8.19 -9.71
CA PRO A 189 13.62 7.04 -9.42
C PRO A 189 15.00 7.39 -8.85
N ASP A 190 15.57 8.51 -9.31
CA ASP A 190 16.88 9.01 -8.91
C ASP A 190 16.83 9.96 -7.69
N GLY A 191 15.65 10.28 -7.17
CA GLY A 191 15.45 11.20 -6.05
C GLY A 191 15.69 12.67 -6.39
N ARG A 192 15.92 13.03 -7.65
CA ARG A 192 16.25 14.39 -8.09
C ARG A 192 15.04 15.23 -8.47
N ALA A 193 13.84 14.68 -8.37
CA ALA A 193 12.60 15.40 -8.61
C ALA A 193 11.45 14.81 -7.79
N ILE A 194 10.43 15.64 -7.59
CA ILE A 194 9.15 15.28 -6.97
C ILE A 194 8.06 15.61 -7.98
N ALA A 195 7.21 14.63 -8.31
CA ALA A 195 5.97 14.83 -9.04
C ALA A 195 4.81 14.92 -8.06
N PHE A 196 3.81 15.75 -8.37
CA PHE A 196 2.56 15.80 -7.63
C PHE A 196 1.42 16.26 -8.53
N MET A 197 0.19 16.01 -8.11
CA MET A 197 -1.00 16.40 -8.87
C MET A 197 -1.92 17.26 -8.02
N SER A 198 -2.42 18.33 -8.63
CA SER A 198 -3.49 19.16 -8.09
C SER A 198 -4.73 18.95 -8.91
N ALA A 199 -5.88 19.00 -8.27
CA ALA A 199 -7.13 18.76 -8.94
C ALA A 199 -8.11 19.89 -8.66
N THR A 200 -8.80 20.35 -9.69
CA THR A 200 -9.82 21.39 -9.58
C THR A 200 -11.12 20.86 -10.16
N ASP A 201 -12.17 20.79 -9.33
CA ASP A 201 -13.50 20.45 -9.82
C ASP A 201 -13.97 21.48 -10.85
N THR A 202 -14.40 20.99 -12.01
CA THR A 202 -15.05 21.81 -13.02
C THR A 202 -16.55 21.58 -12.94
N TYR A 203 -17.31 22.64 -12.68
CA TYR A 203 -18.77 22.60 -12.71
C TYR A 203 -19.22 23.10 -14.08
N THR A 204 -20.11 22.35 -14.75
CA THR A 204 -20.70 22.84 -16.00
C THR A 204 -21.60 24.03 -15.68
N GLU A 205 -21.41 25.16 -16.37
CA GLU A 205 -22.21 26.38 -16.17
C GLU A 205 -23.70 26.07 -16.40
N GLY A 206 -24.53 26.19 -15.35
CA GLY A 206 -25.98 25.97 -15.42
C GLY A 206 -26.49 24.60 -14.95
N SER A 207 -25.64 23.70 -14.43
CA SER A 207 -26.11 22.50 -13.72
C SER A 207 -25.41 22.31 -12.38
N GLU A 208 -26.12 22.50 -11.28
CA GLU A 208 -25.64 22.24 -9.90
C GLU A 208 -25.46 20.73 -9.61
N THR A 209 -25.75 19.85 -10.56
CA THR A 209 -25.92 18.40 -10.31
C THR A 209 -25.17 17.48 -11.26
N GLN A 210 -24.44 17.99 -12.26
CA GLN A 210 -23.56 17.18 -13.10
C GLN A 210 -22.11 17.61 -12.91
N PRO A 211 -21.21 16.72 -12.41
CA PRO A 211 -19.78 17.00 -12.37
C PRO A 211 -19.32 17.24 -13.81
N GLY A 212 -18.73 18.42 -14.10
CA GLY A 212 -18.13 18.73 -15.40
C GLY A 212 -16.81 17.99 -15.65
N GLY A 213 -16.41 17.14 -14.70
CA GLY A 213 -15.09 16.51 -14.61
C GLY A 213 -14.19 17.25 -13.63
N ARG A 214 -13.04 16.66 -13.34
CA ARG A 214 -12.00 17.19 -12.47
C ARG A 214 -10.79 17.49 -13.34
N GLN A 215 -10.39 18.76 -13.42
CA GLN A 215 -9.16 19.15 -14.09
C GLN A 215 -7.99 18.68 -13.23
N ILE A 216 -7.14 17.81 -13.78
CA ILE A 216 -5.93 17.35 -13.10
C ILE A 216 -4.74 18.04 -13.73
N ASP A 217 -3.94 18.71 -12.90
CA ASP A 217 -2.68 19.34 -13.30
C ASP A 217 -1.53 18.60 -12.63
N VAL A 218 -0.53 18.23 -13.44
CA VAL A 218 0.69 17.57 -13.00
C VAL A 218 1.77 18.62 -12.84
N TRP A 219 2.51 18.51 -11.73
CA TRP A 219 3.62 19.40 -11.40
C TRP A 219 4.86 18.59 -11.08
N THR A 220 6.02 19.14 -11.39
CA THR A 220 7.32 18.60 -10.99
C THR A 220 8.17 19.66 -10.32
N ALA A 221 8.81 19.32 -9.21
CA ALA A 221 9.80 20.15 -8.53
C ALA A 221 11.17 19.45 -8.58
N ALA A 222 12.21 20.16 -9.01
CA ALA A 222 13.58 19.65 -9.01
C ALA A 222 14.16 19.64 -7.59
N VAL A 223 15.00 18.66 -7.29
CA VAL A 223 15.74 18.53 -6.02
C VAL A 223 17.23 18.48 -6.34
N ASP A 224 17.99 19.38 -5.72
CA ASP A 224 19.44 19.44 -5.94
C ASP A 224 20.21 18.40 -5.12
N GLU A 225 21.53 18.34 -5.32
CA GLU A 225 22.40 17.37 -4.62
C GLU A 225 22.45 17.57 -3.10
N ALA A 226 22.06 18.76 -2.60
CA ALA A 226 21.96 19.04 -1.18
C ALA A 226 20.55 18.74 -0.61
N GLY A 227 19.63 18.24 -1.44
CA GLY A 227 18.25 17.96 -1.05
C GLY A 227 17.38 19.22 -0.99
N VAL A 228 17.80 20.33 -1.62
CA VAL A 228 17.01 21.56 -1.67
C VAL A 228 15.97 21.46 -2.79
N VAL A 229 14.70 21.74 -2.45
CA VAL A 229 13.59 21.69 -3.41
C VAL A 229 13.46 23.04 -4.14
N GLY A 230 13.48 22.97 -5.47
CA GLY A 230 13.24 24.10 -6.36
C GLY A 230 11.75 24.39 -6.58
N ALA A 231 11.44 25.52 -7.22
CA ALA A 231 10.06 25.91 -7.51
C ALA A 231 9.36 24.91 -8.46
N PRO A 232 8.14 24.45 -8.14
CA PRO A 232 7.37 23.56 -9.01
C PRO A 232 7.14 24.15 -10.40
N GLN A 233 7.15 23.28 -11.41
CA GLN A 233 6.88 23.60 -12.80
C GLN A 233 5.72 22.73 -13.30
N ALA A 234 4.84 23.28 -14.12
CA ALA A 234 3.74 22.53 -14.72
C ALA A 234 4.30 21.50 -15.71
N ALA A 235 3.91 20.24 -15.53
CA ALA A 235 4.30 19.10 -16.36
C ALA A 235 3.19 18.64 -17.31
N GLY A 236 1.96 19.13 -17.12
CA GLY A 236 0.86 19.01 -18.07
C GLY A 236 -0.48 18.83 -17.34
N SER A 237 -1.55 18.59 -18.09
CA SER A 237 -2.88 18.49 -17.50
C SER A 237 -3.87 17.72 -18.37
N TRP A 238 -4.95 17.24 -17.75
CA TRP A 238 -6.07 16.62 -18.45
C TRP A 238 -7.38 16.77 -17.68
N LEU A 239 -8.50 16.55 -18.36
CA LEU A 239 -9.81 16.48 -17.73
C LEU A 239 -10.12 15.02 -17.38
N GLN A 240 -10.28 14.75 -16.09
CA GLN A 240 -10.76 13.47 -15.61
C GLN A 240 -12.28 13.51 -15.49
N VAL A 241 -12.97 12.62 -16.22
CA VAL A 241 -14.41 12.42 -16.09
C VAL A 241 -14.62 11.14 -15.30
N GLY A 242 -15.29 11.21 -14.15
CA GLY A 242 -15.49 10.07 -13.25
C GLY A 242 -16.62 10.30 -12.25
N ASP A 243 -17.19 9.20 -11.77
CA ASP A 243 -18.24 9.21 -10.75
C ASP A 243 -17.63 9.49 -9.38
N GLY A 244 -18.31 10.32 -8.58
CA GLY A 244 -17.82 10.77 -7.28
C GLY A 244 -17.59 9.64 -6.26
N CYS A 245 -16.88 9.97 -5.18
CA CYS A 245 -16.54 9.04 -4.11
C CYS A 245 -17.81 8.64 -3.32
N GLY A 246 -18.35 7.43 -3.49
CA GLY A 246 -19.51 6.96 -2.71
C GLY A 246 -19.09 6.26 -1.43
N GLY A 247 -19.27 6.84 -0.24
CA GLY A 247 -18.87 6.25 1.05
C GLY A 247 -19.78 5.12 1.57
N GLY A 248 -19.21 4.15 2.28
CA GLY A 248 -19.93 3.10 3.02
C GLY A 248 -19.46 3.02 4.47
N GLY A 249 -20.29 2.49 5.37
CA GLY A 249 -19.91 2.26 6.78
C GLY A 249 -18.72 1.30 6.90
N ARG A 250 -17.90 1.48 7.95
CA ARG A 250 -16.68 0.72 8.22
C ARG A 250 -16.57 0.35 9.69
N SER A 251 -15.94 -0.79 9.98
CA SER A 251 -15.52 -1.15 11.33
C SER A 251 -14.28 -0.34 11.77
N ALA A 252 -13.98 -0.32 13.07
CA ALA A 252 -12.85 0.42 13.63
C ALA A 252 -11.49 -0.07 13.09
N SER A 253 -11.29 -1.38 13.09
CA SER A 253 -10.11 -2.07 12.56
C SER A 253 -9.96 -1.89 11.06
N GLU A 254 -11.05 -1.82 10.28
CA GLU A 254 -11.01 -1.46 8.87
C GLU A 254 -10.54 -0.02 8.65
N VAL A 255 -11.05 0.93 9.44
CA VAL A 255 -10.59 2.33 9.37
C VAL A 255 -9.11 2.43 9.74
N LEU A 256 -8.66 1.71 10.77
CA LEU A 256 -7.24 1.67 11.12
C LEU A 256 -6.40 1.05 10.02
N TYR A 257 -6.81 -0.11 9.53
CA TYR A 257 -6.13 -0.79 8.43
C TYR A 257 -6.04 0.10 7.18
N GLU A 258 -7.11 0.79 6.79
CA GLU A 258 -7.14 1.75 5.68
C GLU A 258 -6.20 2.94 5.95
N ASN A 259 -6.17 3.49 7.17
CA ASN A 259 -5.28 4.59 7.51
C ASN A 259 -3.80 4.19 7.51
N GLU A 260 -3.49 2.99 8.00
CA GLU A 260 -2.13 2.44 8.07
C GLU A 260 -1.62 1.96 6.71
N GLY A 261 -2.52 1.51 5.82
CA GLY A 261 -2.20 0.99 4.50
C GLY A 261 -1.44 1.97 3.61
N GLY A 262 -1.33 3.24 4.01
CA GLY A 262 -0.62 4.27 3.27
C GLY A 262 -1.28 4.52 1.91
N THR A 263 -0.48 4.74 0.87
CA THR A 263 -1.00 4.90 -0.51
C THR A 263 -1.69 3.66 -1.08
N SER A 264 -1.70 2.54 -0.34
CA SER A 264 -2.10 1.24 -0.83
C SER A 264 -3.53 0.83 -0.50
N TYR A 265 -4.25 1.53 0.39
CA TYR A 265 -5.63 1.16 0.74
C TYR A 265 -6.43 2.32 1.34
N GLY A 266 -7.72 2.45 0.99
CA GLY A 266 -8.69 3.35 1.66
C GLY A 266 -9.29 4.47 0.81
N TYR A 267 -10.47 4.96 1.23
CA TYR A 267 -11.26 6.05 0.61
C TYR A 267 -10.54 7.41 0.51
N LEU A 268 -9.41 7.53 1.20
CA LEU A 268 -8.71 8.79 1.43
C LEU A 268 -7.27 8.74 0.94
N MET A 269 -6.85 7.67 0.23
CA MET A 269 -5.45 7.48 -0.12
C MET A 269 -5.29 7.08 -1.59
N GLY A 270 -4.70 7.98 -2.38
CA GLY A 270 -4.29 7.70 -3.76
C GLY A 270 -2.91 7.03 -3.84
N VAL A 271 -2.62 6.42 -4.98
CA VAL A 271 -1.28 6.08 -5.44
C VAL A 271 -0.81 7.21 -6.35
N LEU A 272 0.45 7.63 -6.19
CA LEU A 272 1.24 8.22 -7.25
C LEU A 272 2.62 7.57 -7.19
N GLU A 273 3.03 6.98 -8.31
CA GLU A 273 4.33 6.34 -8.49
C GLU A 273 4.99 6.84 -9.77
N TRP A 274 6.29 7.12 -9.71
CA TRP A 274 7.08 7.57 -10.85
C TRP A 274 8.01 6.46 -11.31
N SER A 275 7.75 5.93 -12.50
CA SER A 275 8.54 4.85 -13.09
C SER A 275 9.86 5.32 -13.71
N ALA A 276 10.77 4.39 -13.99
CA ALA A 276 12.01 4.65 -14.73
C ALA A 276 11.80 5.05 -16.20
N ALA A 277 10.59 4.83 -16.73
CA ALA A 277 10.21 5.22 -18.09
C ALA A 277 9.57 6.62 -18.14
N ASP A 278 9.66 7.42 -17.07
CA ASP A 278 8.99 8.72 -16.92
C ASP A 278 7.46 8.67 -17.09
N VAL A 279 6.88 7.51 -16.77
CA VAL A 279 5.44 7.33 -16.64
C VAL A 279 5.04 7.44 -15.18
N LEU A 280 4.08 8.31 -14.88
CA LEU A 280 3.36 8.36 -13.62
C LEU A 280 2.23 7.34 -13.63
N LEU A 281 2.18 6.49 -12.61
CA LEU A 281 1.09 5.57 -12.33
C LEU A 281 0.32 6.12 -11.13
N PHE A 282 -0.99 6.30 -11.26
CA PHE A 282 -1.78 6.96 -10.23
C PHE A 282 -3.18 6.40 -10.07
N THR A 283 -3.74 6.57 -8.88
CA THR A 283 -5.14 6.22 -8.62
C THR A 283 -6.06 7.21 -9.33
N ARG A 284 -6.99 6.71 -10.15
CA ARG A 284 -7.97 7.56 -10.83
C ARG A 284 -9.04 8.05 -9.87
N ASP A 285 -9.79 7.13 -9.29
CA ASP A 285 -10.98 7.49 -8.51
C ASP A 285 -10.75 7.31 -7.01
N CYS A 286 -11.46 8.06 -6.18
CA CYS A 286 -11.22 8.12 -4.72
C CYS A 286 -11.46 6.79 -3.99
N THR A 287 -12.06 5.80 -4.65
CA THR A 287 -12.30 4.45 -4.11
C THR A 287 -11.13 3.50 -4.37
N ASN A 288 -9.96 4.01 -4.76
CA ASN A 288 -8.79 3.24 -5.18
C ASN A 288 -9.11 2.28 -6.35
N ILE A 289 -10.04 2.71 -7.21
CA ILE A 289 -10.45 1.97 -8.40
C ILE A 289 -9.74 2.57 -9.59
N GLY A 290 -9.02 1.71 -10.31
CA GLY A 290 -8.46 2.06 -11.61
C GLY A 290 -7.16 2.82 -11.45
N ILE A 291 -6.13 2.29 -12.10
CA ILE A 291 -4.84 2.92 -12.21
C ILE A 291 -4.78 3.66 -13.54
N GLY A 292 -4.58 4.96 -13.46
CA GLY A 292 -4.31 5.85 -14.56
C GLY A 292 -2.80 5.93 -14.82
N ARG A 293 -2.46 6.35 -16.02
CA ARG A 293 -1.09 6.44 -16.48
C ARG A 293 -0.86 7.73 -17.25
N TYR A 294 0.24 8.40 -16.98
CA TYR A 294 0.59 9.67 -17.60
C TYR A 294 2.06 9.68 -17.99
N ASP A 295 2.35 9.89 -19.27
CA ASP A 295 3.71 10.03 -19.79
C ASP A 295 4.17 11.47 -19.61
N LEU A 296 5.18 11.70 -18.77
CA LEU A 296 5.72 13.04 -18.49
C LEU A 296 6.47 13.63 -19.68
N ALA A 297 7.13 12.78 -20.49
CA ALA A 297 7.90 13.25 -21.64
C ALA A 297 6.98 13.67 -22.79
N ALA A 298 5.94 12.88 -23.06
CA ALA A 298 4.92 13.19 -24.06
C ALA A 298 3.82 14.14 -23.55
N GLN A 299 3.78 14.40 -22.24
CA GLN A 299 2.76 15.19 -21.55
C GLN A 299 1.34 14.72 -21.88
N THR A 300 1.12 13.41 -21.88
CA THR A 300 -0.14 12.82 -22.32
C THR A 300 -0.61 11.69 -21.42
N ALA A 301 -1.92 11.59 -21.24
CA ALA A 301 -2.53 10.46 -20.58
C ALA A 301 -2.44 9.22 -21.49
N LEU A 302 -2.01 8.10 -20.89
CA LEU A 302 -1.90 6.81 -21.57
C LEU A 302 -3.22 6.02 -21.48
N PRO A 303 -3.43 5.01 -22.34
CA PRO A 303 -4.65 4.21 -22.33
C PRO A 303 -4.90 3.50 -21.00
N ASP A 304 -6.16 3.20 -20.71
CA ASP A 304 -6.55 2.49 -19.49
C ASP A 304 -6.26 0.99 -19.54
N PHE A 305 -6.07 0.39 -18.36
CA PHE A 305 -6.08 -1.06 -18.22
C PHE A 305 -7.45 -1.64 -18.57
N ALA A 306 -7.45 -2.83 -19.18
CA ALA A 306 -8.69 -3.51 -19.56
C ALA A 306 -9.56 -3.92 -18.36
N GLN A 307 -8.94 -4.10 -17.18
CA GLN A 307 -9.60 -4.42 -15.93
C GLN A 307 -9.13 -3.46 -14.83
N PRO A 308 -9.98 -3.20 -13.82
CA PRO A 308 -9.61 -2.37 -12.69
C PRO A 308 -8.46 -3.01 -11.90
N LEU A 309 -7.49 -2.18 -11.53
CA LEU A 309 -6.36 -2.52 -10.68
C LEU A 309 -6.40 -1.66 -9.41
N ARG A 310 -5.87 -2.19 -8.31
CA ARG A 310 -5.68 -1.50 -7.03
C ARG A 310 -4.32 -1.84 -6.41
N ASN A 311 -3.91 -1.08 -5.39
CA ASN A 311 -2.68 -1.29 -4.63
C ASN A 311 -1.46 -1.52 -5.56
N LEU A 312 -1.13 -0.50 -6.34
CA LEU A 312 0.01 -0.54 -7.24
C LEU A 312 1.31 -0.20 -6.49
N VAL A 313 2.33 -1.03 -6.71
CA VAL A 313 3.70 -0.81 -6.22
C VAL A 313 4.71 -1.03 -7.36
N LEU A 314 5.83 -0.31 -7.34
CA LEU A 314 6.93 -0.48 -8.30
C LEU A 314 8.03 -1.37 -7.73
N ASN A 315 8.71 -2.12 -8.60
CA ASN A 315 9.97 -2.76 -8.24
C ASN A 315 11.08 -1.71 -7.98
N ASN A 316 12.20 -2.15 -7.41
CA ASN A 316 13.32 -1.26 -7.08
C ASN A 316 13.92 -0.55 -8.31
N ALA A 317 13.91 -1.22 -9.47
CA ALA A 317 14.35 -0.62 -10.74
C ALA A 317 13.30 0.34 -11.35
N ARG A 318 12.06 0.32 -10.84
CA ARG A 318 10.92 1.10 -11.29
C ARG A 318 10.56 0.91 -12.77
N ASP A 319 10.97 -0.20 -13.36
CA ASP A 319 10.66 -0.61 -14.73
C ASP A 319 9.50 -1.63 -14.80
N ARG A 320 9.01 -2.06 -13.64
CA ARG A 320 7.91 -3.02 -13.50
C ARG A 320 7.03 -2.65 -12.32
N TRP A 321 5.73 -2.79 -12.49
CA TRP A 321 4.75 -2.61 -11.41
C TRP A 321 4.11 -3.96 -11.04
N TYR A 322 3.60 -4.02 -9.81
CA TYR A 322 2.75 -5.07 -9.30
C TYR A 322 1.47 -4.45 -8.75
N ALA A 323 0.34 -5.10 -8.96
CA ALA A 323 -0.95 -4.63 -8.50
C ALA A 323 -1.88 -5.81 -8.22
N VAL A 324 -3.06 -5.50 -7.69
CA VAL A 324 -4.11 -6.46 -7.39
C VAL A 324 -5.31 -6.22 -8.30
N THR A 325 -5.90 -7.28 -8.85
CA THR A 325 -7.07 -7.17 -9.73
C THR A 325 -8.36 -6.89 -8.97
N GLY A 326 -9.30 -6.20 -9.62
CA GLY A 326 -10.70 -6.10 -9.21
C GLY A 326 -11.00 -5.09 -8.09
N TYR A 327 -12.21 -5.18 -7.53
CA TYR A 327 -12.78 -4.23 -6.58
C TYR A 327 -12.86 -4.84 -5.17
N SER A 328 -12.46 -4.13 -4.11
CA SER A 328 -12.42 -4.72 -2.76
C SER A 328 -13.77 -5.20 -2.19
N TRP A 329 -14.91 -4.80 -2.78
CA TRP A 329 -16.26 -5.21 -2.34
C TRP A 329 -16.94 -6.28 -3.21
N THR A 330 -16.30 -6.77 -4.27
CA THR A 330 -16.93 -7.79 -5.14
C THR A 330 -16.53 -9.20 -4.73
N THR A 331 -17.47 -10.14 -4.84
CA THR A 331 -17.25 -11.57 -4.55
C THR A 331 -16.85 -12.36 -5.79
N ASP A 332 -16.35 -11.69 -6.83
CA ASP A 332 -15.95 -12.33 -8.09
C ASP A 332 -14.65 -13.12 -7.88
N PRO A 333 -14.57 -14.40 -8.27
CA PRO A 333 -13.34 -15.19 -8.16
C PRO A 333 -12.14 -14.65 -8.99
N GLY A 334 -12.33 -13.78 -10.00
CA GLY A 334 -11.24 -13.10 -10.71
C GLY A 334 -10.71 -11.83 -10.02
N ASN A 335 -11.21 -11.53 -8.83
CA ASN A 335 -10.77 -10.45 -7.96
C ASN A 335 -9.64 -10.94 -7.06
N ASN A 336 -8.76 -10.05 -6.62
CA ASN A 336 -7.67 -10.36 -5.67
C ASN A 336 -6.54 -11.21 -6.26
N GLU A 337 -6.34 -11.18 -7.59
CA GLU A 337 -5.17 -11.79 -8.22
C GLU A 337 -3.98 -10.84 -8.18
N LEU A 338 -2.79 -11.37 -7.90
CA LEU A 338 -1.55 -10.62 -8.08
C LEU A 338 -1.20 -10.54 -9.57
N VAL A 339 -1.00 -9.33 -10.07
CA VAL A 339 -0.63 -9.08 -11.46
C VAL A 339 0.58 -8.16 -11.58
N THR A 340 1.25 -8.23 -12.73
CA THR A 340 2.39 -7.39 -13.07
C THR A 340 2.34 -6.93 -14.52
N GLY A 341 3.03 -5.83 -14.82
CA GLY A 341 3.23 -5.30 -16.16
C GLY A 341 4.33 -4.24 -16.21
N THR A 342 4.53 -3.66 -17.40
CA THR A 342 5.44 -2.50 -17.57
C THR A 342 4.66 -1.19 -17.45
N PRO A 343 5.28 -0.09 -17.00
CA PRO A 343 4.60 1.20 -16.82
C PRO A 343 3.91 1.73 -18.09
N ASP A 344 4.46 1.44 -19.27
CA ASP A 344 4.00 1.92 -20.56
C ASP A 344 2.97 1.00 -21.24
N ALA A 345 2.79 -0.24 -20.78
CA ALA A 345 1.84 -1.19 -21.37
C ALA A 345 0.55 -1.38 -20.54
N VAL A 346 -0.56 -1.66 -21.24
CA VAL A 346 -1.84 -2.09 -20.62
C VAL A 346 -1.88 -3.60 -20.34
N GLU A 347 -0.91 -4.33 -20.86
CA GLU A 347 -0.85 -5.78 -20.78
C GLU A 347 -0.46 -6.20 -19.36
N VAL A 348 -1.23 -7.14 -18.81
CA VAL A 348 -1.04 -7.63 -17.45
C VAL A 348 -0.74 -9.13 -17.49
N THR A 349 0.17 -9.57 -16.64
CA THR A 349 0.50 -10.98 -16.41
C THR A 349 0.11 -11.35 -14.99
N VAL A 350 -0.65 -12.42 -14.83
CA VAL A 350 -0.99 -12.97 -13.51
C VAL A 350 0.22 -13.68 -12.93
N ILE A 351 0.55 -13.38 -11.68
CA ILE A 351 1.52 -14.11 -10.86
C ILE A 351 0.70 -15.08 -9.99
N PRO A 352 0.85 -16.40 -10.16
CA PRO A 352 0.11 -17.36 -9.35
C PRO A 352 0.44 -17.21 -7.86
N THR A 353 -0.59 -17.17 -7.02
CA THR A 353 -0.48 -17.18 -5.56
C THR A 353 -1.32 -18.29 -4.95
N SER A 354 -0.91 -18.78 -3.77
CA SER A 354 -1.64 -19.81 -3.03
C SER A 354 -2.86 -19.28 -2.30
N ALA A 355 -2.94 -17.96 -2.09
CA ALA A 355 -4.04 -17.28 -1.41
C ALA A 355 -4.47 -16.01 -2.19
N PRO A 356 -5.73 -15.55 -2.00
CA PRO A 356 -6.18 -14.26 -2.53
C PRO A 356 -5.32 -13.12 -1.99
N VAL A 357 -4.89 -12.24 -2.88
CA VAL A 357 -4.04 -11.10 -2.53
C VAL A 357 -4.87 -9.89 -2.17
N GLU A 358 -4.65 -9.35 -0.97
CA GLU A 358 -5.27 -8.10 -0.52
C GLU A 358 -4.37 -6.90 -0.80
N LEU A 359 -3.14 -6.93 -0.28
CA LEU A 359 -2.08 -5.97 -0.57
C LEU A 359 -0.80 -6.66 -1.05
N VAL A 360 -0.01 -5.97 -1.86
CA VAL A 360 1.33 -6.31 -2.30
C VAL A 360 2.30 -5.17 -1.98
N PHE A 361 3.51 -5.56 -1.61
CA PHE A 361 4.66 -4.71 -1.30
C PHE A 361 5.91 -5.29 -1.96
N VAL A 362 6.92 -4.45 -2.17
CA VAL A 362 8.23 -4.86 -2.70
C VAL A 362 9.28 -4.72 -1.61
N GLY A 363 10.06 -5.78 -1.41
CA GLY A 363 11.24 -5.76 -0.56
C GLY A 363 12.33 -4.86 -1.14
N PRO A 364 12.69 -3.73 -0.49
CA PRO A 364 13.68 -2.80 -1.03
C PRO A 364 15.09 -3.39 -1.13
N VAL A 365 15.38 -4.52 -0.46
CA VAL A 365 16.71 -5.13 -0.45
C VAL A 365 16.76 -6.35 -1.36
N SER A 366 15.82 -7.27 -1.21
CA SER A 366 15.82 -8.54 -1.95
C SER A 366 15.07 -8.45 -3.28
N GLY A 367 14.19 -7.45 -3.45
CA GLY A 367 13.26 -7.38 -4.58
C GLY A 367 12.15 -8.44 -4.53
N ALA A 368 12.07 -9.23 -3.46
CA ALA A 368 10.97 -10.16 -3.24
C ALA A 368 9.65 -9.40 -3.11
N LEU A 369 8.56 -10.07 -3.48
CA LEU A 369 7.22 -9.58 -3.23
C LEU A 369 6.75 -10.07 -1.88
N TYR A 370 6.06 -9.20 -1.17
CA TYR A 370 5.34 -9.50 0.05
C TYR A 370 3.88 -9.24 -0.23
N TYR A 371 3.00 -10.16 0.11
CA TYR A 371 1.58 -9.92 -0.02
C TYR A 371 0.81 -10.36 1.21
N THR A 372 -0.32 -9.70 1.44
CA THR A 372 -1.20 -9.99 2.55
C THR A 372 -2.40 -10.76 2.06
N GLU A 373 -2.77 -11.77 2.82
CA GLU A 373 -4.06 -12.43 2.70
C GLU A 373 -5.04 -11.76 3.66
N ARG A 374 -6.27 -11.56 3.21
CA ARG A 374 -7.36 -11.07 4.05
C ARG A 374 -8.66 -11.75 3.68
N THR A 375 -8.91 -12.88 4.32
CA THR A 375 -10.11 -13.70 4.08
C THR A 375 -11.21 -13.33 5.08
N PRO A 376 -12.38 -12.85 4.63
CA PRO A 376 -13.48 -12.52 5.54
C PRO A 376 -13.99 -13.77 6.26
N LEU A 377 -14.07 -13.71 7.59
CA LEU A 377 -14.64 -14.77 8.44
C LEU A 377 -16.09 -14.46 8.83
N GLY A 378 -16.45 -13.19 8.94
CA GLY A 378 -17.80 -12.77 9.31
C GLY A 378 -17.88 -11.28 9.66
N ARG A 379 -19.09 -10.84 10.02
CA ARG A 379 -19.37 -9.48 10.52
C ARG A 379 -20.48 -9.50 11.56
N ASP A 380 -20.41 -8.59 12.52
CA ASP A 380 -21.44 -8.35 13.54
C ASP A 380 -21.76 -6.86 13.67
N GLU A 381 -22.88 -6.52 14.33
CA GLU A 381 -23.28 -5.14 14.58
C GLU A 381 -23.90 -4.97 15.97
N VAL A 382 -23.69 -3.79 16.57
CA VAL A 382 -24.36 -3.37 17.80
C VAL A 382 -25.14 -2.09 17.47
N LEU A 383 -26.37 -2.27 16.99
CA LEU A 383 -27.22 -1.21 16.43
C LEU A 383 -27.49 -0.05 17.41
N ASP A 384 -27.71 -0.34 18.69
CA ASP A 384 -27.95 0.69 19.71
C ASP A 384 -26.75 1.63 19.92
N ARG A 385 -25.55 1.17 19.53
CA ARG A 385 -24.32 1.96 19.53
C ARG A 385 -23.88 2.41 18.13
N GLY A 386 -24.55 1.96 17.07
CA GLY A 386 -24.18 2.27 15.68
C GLY A 386 -22.79 1.73 15.29
N MET A 387 -22.35 0.63 15.89
CA MET A 387 -21.04 0.04 15.64
C MET A 387 -21.14 -1.19 14.73
N TYR A 388 -20.19 -1.32 13.82
CA TYR A 388 -20.01 -2.47 12.92
C TYR A 388 -18.68 -3.14 13.22
N PHE A 389 -18.67 -4.47 13.12
CA PHE A 389 -17.51 -5.30 13.40
C PHE A 389 -17.25 -6.25 12.24
N ALA A 390 -15.98 -6.41 11.87
CA ALA A 390 -15.58 -7.31 10.79
C ALA A 390 -14.40 -8.18 11.23
N TYR A 391 -14.44 -9.45 10.86
CA TYR A 391 -13.42 -10.44 11.26
C TYR A 391 -12.78 -11.05 10.03
N PHE A 392 -11.46 -11.20 10.07
CA PHE A 392 -10.68 -11.73 8.97
C PHE A 392 -9.63 -12.72 9.46
N GLN A 393 -9.31 -13.67 8.60
CA GLN A 393 -8.07 -14.42 8.70
C GLN A 393 -7.04 -13.70 7.83
N SER A 394 -5.87 -13.45 8.42
CA SER A 394 -4.77 -12.78 7.73
C SER A 394 -3.46 -13.54 7.84
N ALA A 395 -2.68 -13.45 6.76
CA ALA A 395 -1.32 -13.95 6.71
C ALA A 395 -0.44 -13.02 5.87
N LEU A 396 0.84 -12.95 6.24
CA LEU A 396 1.89 -12.34 5.45
C LEU A 396 2.62 -13.42 4.67
N TRP A 397 2.66 -13.25 3.36
CA TRP A 397 3.31 -14.15 2.42
C TRP A 397 4.52 -13.46 1.78
N ARG A 398 5.48 -14.25 1.34
CA ARG A 398 6.62 -13.81 0.53
C ARG A 398 6.76 -14.71 -0.68
N LEU A 399 7.08 -14.14 -1.84
CA LEU A 399 7.41 -14.86 -3.07
C LEU A 399 8.41 -14.07 -3.92
N GLN A 400 8.98 -14.71 -4.93
CA GLN A 400 9.77 -14.05 -5.95
C GLN A 400 8.87 -13.42 -7.03
N PRO A 401 9.33 -12.37 -7.74
CA PRO A 401 8.60 -11.74 -8.82
C PRO A 401 8.12 -12.67 -9.96
N ASP A 402 8.75 -13.84 -10.11
CA ASP A 402 8.38 -14.85 -11.10
C ASP A 402 7.34 -15.85 -10.60
N GLY A 403 6.83 -15.68 -9.38
CA GLY A 403 5.88 -16.60 -8.73
C GLY A 403 6.55 -17.73 -7.93
N SER A 404 7.88 -17.86 -7.97
CA SER A 404 8.57 -18.95 -7.28
C SER A 404 8.83 -18.65 -5.80
N GLY A 405 9.14 -19.69 -5.02
CA GLY A 405 9.59 -19.54 -3.64
C GLY A 405 8.56 -18.97 -2.68
N GLU A 406 7.27 -19.13 -2.99
CA GLU A 406 6.16 -18.68 -2.14
C GLU A 406 6.20 -19.36 -0.77
N ALA A 407 6.09 -18.58 0.30
CA ALA A 407 6.06 -19.04 1.67
C ALA A 407 5.26 -18.10 2.58
N VAL A 408 4.58 -18.68 3.57
CA VAL A 408 3.97 -17.93 4.68
C VAL A 408 5.08 -17.50 5.64
N LEU A 409 5.15 -16.21 5.95
CA LEU A 409 6.07 -15.66 6.95
C LEU A 409 5.40 -15.45 8.30
N TRP A 410 4.10 -15.14 8.31
CA TRP A 410 3.32 -14.93 9.53
C TRP A 410 1.84 -15.23 9.27
N GLY A 411 1.16 -15.84 10.24
CA GLY A 411 -0.31 -15.76 10.40
C GLY A 411 -0.66 -15.90 11.88
N ASP A 412 -1.42 -14.97 12.45
CA ASP A 412 -1.93 -15.04 13.84
C ASP A 412 -3.46 -14.86 13.83
N ALA A 413 -4.14 -15.52 14.77
CA ALA A 413 -5.60 -15.55 14.84
C ALA A 413 -6.21 -14.25 15.38
N ASP A 414 -5.44 -13.49 16.16
CA ASP A 414 -5.91 -12.25 16.80
C ASP A 414 -5.59 -10.99 15.97
N ASP A 415 -4.97 -11.14 14.79
CA ASP A 415 -4.60 -10.03 13.91
C ASP A 415 -5.53 -9.95 12.71
N HIS A 416 -6.12 -8.77 12.53
CA HIS A 416 -7.11 -8.48 11.50
C HIS A 416 -6.49 -8.24 10.12
N ALA A 417 -5.29 -7.63 10.06
CA ALA A 417 -4.57 -7.39 8.81
C ALA A 417 -3.16 -6.79 9.01
N TYR A 418 -2.36 -6.77 7.93
CA TYR A 418 -1.04 -6.12 7.86
C TYR A 418 -1.05 -4.94 6.89
N ALA A 419 -0.71 -3.75 7.38
CA ALA A 419 -0.94 -2.53 6.63
C ALA A 419 0.29 -2.00 5.87
N GLN A 420 1.49 -2.21 6.42
CA GLN A 420 2.77 -1.87 5.77
C GLN A 420 3.74 -3.03 5.97
N VAL A 421 4.57 -3.29 4.97
CA VAL A 421 5.64 -4.30 5.03
C VAL A 421 6.87 -3.76 4.32
N THR A 422 8.03 -3.85 4.95
CA THR A 422 9.30 -3.45 4.35
C THR A 422 10.47 -4.27 4.89
N GLU A 423 11.49 -4.45 4.05
CA GLU A 423 12.73 -5.10 4.45
C GLU A 423 13.73 -4.07 4.98
N THR A 424 14.41 -4.43 6.06
CA THR A 424 15.59 -3.73 6.54
C THR A 424 16.83 -4.13 5.73
N ALA A 425 17.88 -3.33 5.79
CA ALA A 425 19.16 -3.61 5.12
C ALA A 425 19.80 -4.96 5.52
N VAL A 426 19.46 -5.50 6.69
CA VAL A 426 19.97 -6.79 7.19
C VAL A 426 19.04 -7.97 6.85
N GLY A 427 17.96 -7.72 6.13
CA GLY A 427 17.00 -8.73 5.68
C GLY A 427 15.84 -8.99 6.65
N ASP A 428 15.81 -8.33 7.81
CA ASP A 428 14.66 -8.41 8.71
C ASP A 428 13.44 -7.75 8.04
N VAL A 429 12.23 -8.22 8.36
CA VAL A 429 10.99 -7.65 7.84
C VAL A 429 10.31 -6.85 8.94
N LEU A 430 10.09 -5.56 8.69
CA LEU A 430 9.25 -4.70 9.52
C LEU A 430 7.84 -4.67 8.93
N MET A 431 6.84 -4.80 9.79
CA MET A 431 5.46 -4.69 9.38
C MET A 431 4.57 -4.04 10.43
N VAL A 432 3.48 -3.42 9.96
CA VAL A 432 2.42 -2.89 10.81
C VAL A 432 1.29 -3.90 10.87
N VAL A 433 0.95 -4.32 12.09
CA VAL A 433 -0.10 -5.28 12.41
C VAL A 433 -1.26 -4.54 13.07
N VAL A 434 -2.50 -4.84 12.68
CA VAL A 434 -3.72 -4.33 13.31
C VAL A 434 -4.44 -5.49 13.98
N GLU A 435 -4.69 -5.38 15.29
CA GLU A 435 -5.41 -6.38 16.08
C GLU A 435 -6.89 -6.47 15.65
N ASN A 436 -7.51 -7.60 15.93
CA ASN A 436 -8.92 -7.85 15.66
C ASN A 436 -9.84 -7.20 16.71
N GLU A 437 -11.10 -7.00 16.35
CA GLU A 437 -12.11 -6.32 17.17
C GLU A 437 -12.81 -7.21 18.18
N ALA A 438 -12.36 -8.46 18.36
CA ALA A 438 -13.06 -9.44 19.21
C ALA A 438 -13.30 -8.91 20.64
N ALA A 439 -12.29 -8.27 21.25
CA ALA A 439 -12.41 -7.67 22.57
C ALA A 439 -13.36 -6.45 22.58
N LEU A 440 -13.29 -5.60 21.55
CA LEU A 440 -14.19 -4.45 21.39
C LEU A 440 -15.64 -4.90 21.22
N PHE A 441 -15.89 -5.88 20.38
CA PHE A 441 -17.22 -6.44 20.14
C PHE A 441 -17.81 -7.02 21.43
N ALA A 442 -17.03 -7.76 22.20
CA ALA A 442 -17.46 -8.27 23.50
C ALA A 442 -17.81 -7.15 24.48
N ALA A 443 -17.01 -6.09 24.54
CA ALA A 443 -17.26 -4.93 25.40
C ALA A 443 -18.48 -4.10 24.95
N ALA A 444 -18.66 -3.92 23.63
CA ALA A 444 -19.75 -3.13 23.07
C ALA A 444 -21.15 -3.68 23.41
N GLN A 445 -21.25 -4.96 23.72
CA GLN A 445 -22.49 -5.61 24.18
C GLN A 445 -22.92 -5.18 25.59
N ASP A 446 -22.00 -4.69 26.42
CA ASP A 446 -22.34 -4.16 27.74
C ASP A 446 -22.85 -2.72 27.62
N ALA A 447 -24.17 -2.53 27.71
CA ALA A 447 -24.82 -1.22 27.63
C ALA A 447 -24.42 -0.24 28.76
N SER A 448 -23.77 -0.71 29.83
CA SER A 448 -23.34 0.14 30.95
C SER A 448 -22.03 0.89 30.69
N LEU A 449 -21.21 0.44 29.74
CA LEU A 449 -19.97 1.11 29.35
C LEU A 449 -20.27 2.39 28.56
N ASP A 450 -19.68 3.51 28.93
CA ASP A 450 -19.72 4.73 28.11
C ASP A 450 -18.68 4.67 26.98
N ASP A 451 -18.70 5.63 26.06
CA ASP A 451 -17.77 5.67 24.93
C ASP A 451 -16.31 5.80 25.38
N ALA A 452 -16.06 6.48 26.50
CA ALA A 452 -14.72 6.62 27.06
C ALA A 452 -14.18 5.28 27.60
N ALA A 453 -15.02 4.47 28.23
CA ALA A 453 -14.67 3.14 28.69
C ALA A 453 -14.47 2.15 27.52
N LEU A 454 -15.29 2.25 26.46
CA LEU A 454 -15.13 1.44 25.25
C LEU A 454 -13.81 1.69 24.54
N GLN A 455 -13.26 2.89 24.62
CA GLN A 455 -11.97 3.23 24.01
C GLN A 455 -10.84 2.30 24.44
N ALA A 456 -10.89 1.75 25.66
CA ALA A 456 -9.88 0.83 26.17
C ALA A 456 -9.84 -0.53 25.44
N PHE A 457 -10.88 -0.85 24.66
CA PHE A 457 -11.02 -2.12 23.94
C PHE A 457 -10.82 -1.97 22.43
N MET A 458 -10.58 -0.75 21.94
CA MET A 458 -10.37 -0.53 20.52
C MET A 458 -9.20 -1.37 19.98
N PRO A 459 -9.27 -1.87 18.73
CA PRO A 459 -8.16 -2.54 18.09
C PRO A 459 -6.85 -1.77 18.23
N GLN A 460 -5.78 -2.45 18.63
CA GLN A 460 -4.47 -1.84 18.73
C GLN A 460 -3.67 -2.09 17.44
N ARG A 461 -2.66 -1.25 17.20
CA ARG A 461 -1.65 -1.50 16.18
C ARG A 461 -0.29 -1.82 16.79
N ARG A 462 0.50 -2.64 16.11
CA ARG A 462 1.85 -3.03 16.54
C ARG A 462 2.80 -2.96 15.35
N ILE A 463 3.98 -2.37 15.55
CA ILE A 463 5.09 -2.56 14.61
C ILE A 463 5.86 -3.77 15.07
N VAL A 464 5.98 -4.73 14.17
CA VAL A 464 6.66 -5.97 14.45
C VAL A 464 7.84 -6.16 13.52
N LEU A 465 8.97 -6.54 14.12
CA LEU A 465 10.17 -7.00 13.43
C LEU A 465 10.18 -8.52 13.39
N LEU A 466 10.28 -9.06 12.18
CA LEU A 466 10.53 -10.45 11.88
C LEU A 466 12.01 -10.63 11.53
N PRO A 467 12.81 -11.32 12.37
CA PRO A 467 14.24 -11.49 12.11
C PRO A 467 14.52 -12.33 10.86
N ALA A 468 15.47 -11.89 10.03
CA ALA A 468 15.89 -12.58 8.80
C ALA A 468 16.43 -13.99 9.08
N ALA A 469 17.11 -14.16 10.22
CA ALA A 469 17.69 -15.42 10.66
C ALA A 469 16.66 -16.44 11.15
N GLY A 470 15.37 -16.07 11.18
CA GLY A 470 14.33 -16.78 11.88
C GLY A 470 14.38 -16.55 13.39
N GLY A 471 13.24 -16.74 14.04
CA GLY A 471 13.08 -16.50 15.48
C GLY A 471 11.70 -15.93 15.79
N GLU A 472 11.47 -15.67 17.08
CA GLU A 472 10.22 -15.08 17.53
C GLU A 472 10.11 -13.61 17.05
N PRO A 473 8.93 -13.21 16.56
CA PRO A 473 8.61 -11.82 16.32
C PRO A 473 8.92 -10.88 17.48
N GLN A 474 9.39 -9.68 17.17
CA GLN A 474 9.68 -8.65 18.17
C GLN A 474 8.81 -7.42 17.96
N VAL A 475 8.00 -7.07 18.96
CA VAL A 475 7.25 -5.81 18.94
C VAL A 475 8.24 -4.66 19.14
N VAL A 476 8.47 -3.89 18.07
CA VAL A 476 9.36 -2.71 18.07
C VAL A 476 8.63 -1.52 18.68
N LEU A 477 7.33 -1.41 18.41
CA LEU A 477 6.48 -0.35 18.93
C LEU A 477 5.07 -0.91 19.15
N SER A 478 4.62 -0.89 20.40
CA SER A 478 3.26 -1.30 20.79
C SER A 478 2.35 -0.09 20.85
N ASN A 479 1.13 -0.22 20.34
CA ASN A 479 0.07 0.79 20.37
C ASN A 479 0.65 2.20 20.22
N ALA A 480 1.27 2.46 19.07
CA ALA A 480 1.63 3.82 18.70
C ALA A 480 0.38 4.68 18.94
N GLY A 481 0.32 5.41 20.07
CA GLY A 481 -0.86 5.90 20.76
C GLY A 481 -1.98 6.51 19.91
N GLN A 482 -2.90 5.65 19.50
CA GLN A 482 -4.20 6.01 18.93
C GLN A 482 -4.88 7.16 19.72
N PRO A 483 -5.38 8.21 19.05
CA PRO A 483 -6.45 9.03 19.61
C PRO A 483 -7.71 8.17 19.76
N ALA A 484 -8.68 8.68 20.54
CA ALA A 484 -9.99 8.05 20.58
C ALA A 484 -10.52 7.87 19.15
N LEU A 485 -11.01 6.69 18.80
CA LEU A 485 -11.66 6.48 17.52
C LEU A 485 -12.96 7.30 17.56
N ALA A 486 -12.90 8.51 17.04
CA ALA A 486 -14.07 9.37 16.93
C ALA A 486 -15.00 8.73 15.90
N ARG A 487 -16.26 8.52 16.30
CA ARG A 487 -17.32 8.00 15.44
C ARG A 487 -17.54 8.84 14.19
#